data_AF-A0A1F6X3D9-F1
#
_entry.id   AF-A0A1F6X3D9-F1
#
_cell.length_a   1.000
_cell.length_b   1.000
_cell.length_c   1.000
_cell.angle_alpha   90.00
_cell.angle_beta   90.00
_cell.angle_gamma   90.00
#
_symmetry.space_group_name_H-M   'P 1'
#
loop_
_entity.id
_entity.type
_entity.pdbx_description
1 polymer ?
#
loop_
_entity_poly.entity_id
_entity_poly.type
_entity_poly.pdbx_seq_one_letter_code
_entity_poly.pdbx_strand_id
1 'polypeptide(L)'
;MLLRLVPFRPPNIEPILATQMPFSRAYGAIPGFLFAFLSIVLFDLITMKIGLWTLLTAVTYGLLGIFAVYFFKNRKGTGLNYAYFAILGTLFFDIITGVLAGPIFFSQNFMEALTGQVPFTLLHLAGNISFAFLLSPLIYKYVIENEKLETTGLLNIFKAKKI
;
A
#
# COMPACT_ATOMS: atom_id res chain seq x y z
N MET A 1 -0.99 -6.83 7.38
CA MET A 1 0.28 -7.18 8.06
C MET A 1 0.48 -8.70 8.20
N LEU A 2 -0.51 -9.47 8.68
CA LEU A 2 -0.35 -10.90 8.98
C LEU A 2 0.12 -11.77 7.79
N LEU A 3 -0.41 -11.52 6.58
CA LEU A 3 0.00 -12.25 5.37
C LEU A 3 1.48 -12.04 5.00
N ARG A 4 2.14 -10.98 5.51
CA ARG A 4 3.58 -10.76 5.26
C ARG A 4 4.49 -11.70 6.06
N LEU A 5 3.97 -12.30 7.13
CA LEU A 5 4.71 -13.22 8.01
C LEU A 5 4.68 -14.68 7.53
N VAL A 6 3.90 -14.99 6.49
CA VAL A 6 3.81 -16.35 5.92
C VAL A 6 5.13 -16.69 5.18
N PRO A 7 5.80 -17.81 5.52
CA PRO A 7 7.01 -18.23 4.83
C PRO A 7 6.71 -18.67 3.38
N PHE A 8 7.70 -18.52 2.48
CA PHE A 8 7.64 -18.92 1.05
C PHE A 8 6.56 -18.25 0.18
N ARG A 9 6.05 -17.09 0.58
CA ARG A 9 5.21 -16.27 -0.30
C ARG A 9 6.00 -15.74 -1.50
N PRO A 10 5.35 -15.57 -2.67
CA PRO A 10 5.98 -14.84 -3.77
C PRO A 10 6.47 -13.48 -3.28
N PRO A 11 7.71 -13.08 -3.63
CA PRO A 11 8.23 -11.79 -3.21
C PRO A 11 7.27 -10.68 -3.67
N ASN A 12 6.97 -9.75 -2.75
CA ASN A 12 6.20 -8.52 -3.02
C ASN A 12 4.74 -8.69 -3.50
N ILE A 13 4.16 -9.89 -3.44
CA ILE A 13 2.71 -10.08 -3.58
C ILE A 13 2.09 -9.94 -2.19
N GLU A 14 1.62 -8.73 -1.87
CA GLU A 14 1.11 -8.39 -0.54
C GLU A 14 -0.20 -7.60 -0.60
N PRO A 15 -1.15 -7.84 0.31
CA PRO A 15 -2.44 -7.15 0.31
C PRO A 15 -2.36 -5.72 0.88
N ILE A 16 -1.16 -5.12 1.04
CA ILE A 16 -1.03 -3.75 1.60
C ILE A 16 -1.85 -2.78 0.76
N LEU A 17 -1.64 -2.78 -0.56
CA LEU A 17 -2.36 -1.89 -1.47
C LEU A 17 -3.87 -2.16 -1.42
N ALA A 18 -4.26 -3.43 -1.36
CA ALA A 18 -5.66 -3.85 -1.31
C ALA A 18 -6.38 -3.39 -0.04
N THR A 19 -5.70 -3.34 1.11
CA THR A 19 -6.25 -2.78 2.35
C THR A 19 -6.14 -1.25 2.41
N GLN A 20 -5.04 -0.70 1.90
CA GLN A 20 -4.76 0.73 1.97
C GLN A 20 -5.75 1.56 1.16
N MET A 21 -6.10 1.15 -0.07
CA MET A 21 -7.03 1.92 -0.91
C MET A 21 -8.40 2.19 -0.25
N PRO A 22 -9.14 1.18 0.26
CA PRO A 22 -10.42 1.42 0.92
C PRO A 22 -10.24 2.22 2.21
N PHE A 23 -9.15 1.99 2.96
CA PHE A 23 -8.85 2.73 4.19
C PHE A 23 -8.59 4.22 3.92
N SER A 24 -7.72 4.54 2.96
CA SER A 24 -7.47 5.91 2.49
C SER A 24 -8.75 6.59 2.02
N ARG A 25 -9.57 5.89 1.23
CA ARG A 25 -10.84 6.42 0.73
C ARG A 25 -11.79 6.81 1.87
N ALA A 26 -11.82 6.04 2.95
CA ALA A 26 -12.72 6.26 4.08
C ALA A 26 -12.21 7.32 5.06
N TYR A 27 -10.92 7.28 5.41
CA TYR A 27 -10.36 8.07 6.51
C TYR A 27 -9.49 9.25 6.04
N GLY A 28 -9.22 9.36 4.73
CA GLY A 28 -8.47 10.47 4.15
C GLY A 28 -6.95 10.27 4.11
N ALA A 29 -6.23 11.34 3.75
CA ALA A 29 -4.85 11.24 3.29
C ALA A 29 -3.87 10.90 4.41
N ILE A 30 -4.02 11.54 5.58
CA ILE A 30 -3.13 11.31 6.73
C ILE A 30 -3.28 9.88 7.25
N PRO A 31 -4.49 9.35 7.53
CA PRO A 31 -4.63 7.95 7.96
C PRO A 31 -4.18 6.97 6.87
N GLY A 32 -4.46 7.26 5.59
CA GLY A 32 -4.00 6.44 4.47
C GLY A 32 -2.49 6.35 4.31
N PHE A 33 -1.79 7.47 4.53
CA PHE A 33 -0.32 7.52 4.57
C PHE A 33 0.22 6.73 5.76
N LEU A 34 -0.25 7.06 6.97
CA LEU A 34 0.23 6.45 8.21
C LEU A 34 -0.02 4.94 8.24
N PHE A 35 -1.16 4.48 7.75
CA PHE A 35 -1.48 3.06 7.68
C PHE A 35 -0.39 2.28 6.94
N ALA A 36 -0.03 2.70 5.73
CA ALA A 36 0.94 1.96 4.93
C ALA A 36 2.38 2.20 5.40
N PHE A 37 2.71 3.45 5.77
CA PHE A 37 4.02 3.79 6.33
C PHE A 37 4.33 2.94 7.57
N LEU A 38 3.43 2.95 8.56
CA LEU A 38 3.60 2.17 9.79
C LEU A 38 3.52 0.66 9.53
N SER A 39 2.69 0.21 8.59
CA SER A 39 2.65 -1.22 8.22
C SER A 39 3.99 -1.75 7.70
N ILE A 40 4.79 -0.89 7.06
CA ILE A 40 6.12 -1.24 6.57
C ILE A 40 7.16 -1.11 7.68
N VAL A 41 7.20 0.03 8.36
CA VAL A 41 8.15 0.27 9.46
C VAL A 41 8.02 -0.79 10.55
N LEU A 42 6.80 -1.11 10.99
CA LEU A 42 6.57 -2.11 12.03
C LEU A 42 6.94 -3.52 11.55
N PHE A 43 6.67 -3.85 10.30
CA PHE A 43 7.04 -5.17 9.76
C PHE A 43 8.57 -5.33 9.70
N ASP A 44 9.28 -4.32 9.21
CA ASP A 44 10.74 -4.34 9.14
C ASP A 44 11.37 -4.30 10.54
N LEU A 45 10.76 -3.59 11.49
CA LEU A 45 11.16 -3.60 12.90
C LEU A 45 11.06 -5.01 13.48
N ILE A 46 9.91 -5.66 13.33
CA ILE A 46 9.65 -7.02 13.88
C ILE A 46 10.57 -8.05 13.23
N THR A 47 10.87 -7.89 11.94
CA THR A 47 11.74 -8.82 11.19
C THR A 47 13.22 -8.47 11.28
N MET A 48 13.59 -7.43 12.04
CA MET A 48 14.97 -6.94 12.20
C MET A 48 15.63 -6.56 10.86
N LYS A 49 14.84 -6.04 9.91
CA LYS A 49 15.26 -5.63 8.55
C LYS A 49 15.25 -4.11 8.34
N ILE A 50 15.23 -3.33 9.42
CA ILE A 50 15.25 -1.87 9.33
C ILE A 50 16.49 -1.40 8.57
N GLY A 51 16.28 -0.50 7.59
CA GLY A 51 17.34 0.18 6.88
C GLY A 51 16.83 1.25 5.93
N LEU A 52 17.70 1.71 5.01
CA LEU A 52 17.32 2.69 3.97
C LEU A 52 16.14 2.20 3.13
N TRP A 53 16.09 0.89 2.87
CA TRP A 53 15.00 0.26 2.14
C TRP A 53 13.64 0.41 2.84
N THR A 54 13.62 0.34 4.17
CA THR A 54 12.42 0.58 4.98
C THR A 54 11.89 1.98 4.75
N LEU A 55 12.76 2.99 4.80
CA LEU A 55 12.35 4.39 4.59
C LEU A 55 11.81 4.60 3.18
N LEU A 56 12.54 4.11 2.17
CA LEU A 56 12.15 4.23 0.76
C LEU A 56 10.76 3.61 0.55
N THR A 57 10.59 2.33 0.91
CA THR A 57 9.33 1.62 0.69
C THR A 57 8.18 2.16 1.53
N ALA A 58 8.42 2.52 2.81
CA ALA A 58 7.41 3.10 3.69
C ALA A 58 6.89 4.43 3.16
N VAL A 59 7.78 5.31 2.69
CA VAL A 59 7.39 6.60 2.11
C VAL A 59 6.66 6.40 0.78
N THR A 60 7.18 5.55 -0.12
CA THR A 60 6.54 5.29 -1.42
C THR A 60 5.13 4.73 -1.24
N TYR A 61 4.95 3.74 -0.36
CA TYR A 61 3.61 3.23 -0.05
C TYR A 61 2.75 4.27 0.66
N GLY A 62 3.30 5.05 1.59
CA GLY A 62 2.58 6.16 2.22
C GLY A 62 1.99 7.14 1.20
N LEU A 63 2.78 7.52 0.18
CA LEU A 63 2.34 8.39 -0.91
C LEU A 63 1.22 7.77 -1.74
N LEU A 64 1.25 6.46 -2.00
CA LEU A 64 0.12 5.77 -2.64
C LEU A 64 -1.17 5.92 -1.84
N GLY A 65 -1.07 5.98 -0.51
CA GLY A 65 -2.22 6.20 0.37
C GLY A 65 -2.84 7.56 0.18
N ILE A 66 -2.01 8.58 -0.01
CA ILE A 66 -2.42 9.94 -0.34
C ILE A 66 -3.07 9.95 -1.74
N PHE A 67 -2.42 9.33 -2.74
CA PHE A 67 -2.95 9.26 -4.11
C PHE A 67 -4.29 8.54 -4.20
N ALA A 68 -4.51 7.51 -3.37
CA ALA A 68 -5.80 6.82 -3.31
C ALA A 68 -6.94 7.78 -2.96
N VAL A 69 -6.73 8.72 -2.03
CA VAL A 69 -7.76 9.72 -1.67
C VAL A 69 -8.17 10.53 -2.88
N TYR A 70 -7.19 11.09 -3.60
CA TYR A 70 -7.46 11.91 -4.77
C TYR A 70 -8.11 11.10 -5.89
N PHE A 71 -7.65 9.87 -6.10
CA PHE A 71 -8.20 8.98 -7.12
C PHE A 71 -9.66 8.60 -6.83
N PHE A 72 -9.99 8.28 -5.58
CA PHE A 72 -11.33 7.83 -5.20
C PHE A 72 -12.32 8.94 -4.85
N LYS A 73 -11.88 10.22 -4.77
CA LYS A 73 -12.74 11.36 -4.42
C LYS A 73 -14.02 11.43 -5.24
N ASN A 74 -13.94 11.13 -6.54
CA ASN A 74 -15.06 11.16 -7.48
C ASN A 74 -15.35 9.79 -8.12
N ARG A 75 -14.89 8.69 -7.51
CA ARG A 75 -15.04 7.34 -8.06
C ARG A 75 -15.72 6.41 -7.05
N LYS A 76 -16.61 5.54 -7.55
CA LYS A 76 -17.22 4.48 -6.75
C LYS A 76 -16.15 3.46 -6.32
N GLY A 77 -16.26 2.91 -5.11
CA GLY A 77 -15.37 1.84 -4.63
C GLY A 77 -15.73 0.47 -5.21
N THR A 78 -15.72 0.35 -6.53
CA THR A 78 -15.93 -0.94 -7.22
C THR A 78 -14.60 -1.67 -7.37
N GLY A 79 -14.65 -3.01 -7.49
CA GLY A 79 -13.46 -3.83 -7.75
C GLY A 79 -12.67 -3.34 -8.96
N LEU A 80 -13.33 -2.88 -10.03
CA LEU A 80 -12.67 -2.31 -11.21
C LEU A 80 -11.90 -1.02 -10.91
N ASN A 81 -12.47 -0.10 -10.14
CA ASN A 81 -11.76 1.13 -9.78
C ASN A 81 -10.57 0.85 -8.84
N TYR A 82 -10.71 -0.12 -7.93
CA TYR A 82 -9.59 -0.60 -7.12
C TYR A 82 -8.50 -1.25 -7.97
N ALA A 83 -8.86 -2.12 -8.92
CA ALA A 83 -7.91 -2.72 -9.86
C ALA A 83 -7.19 -1.68 -10.71
N TYR A 84 -7.90 -0.67 -11.21
CA TYR A 84 -7.28 0.42 -11.99
C TYR A 84 -6.27 1.21 -11.15
N PHE A 85 -6.62 1.56 -9.91
CA PHE A 85 -5.66 2.18 -9.01
C PHE A 85 -4.48 1.26 -8.71
N ALA A 86 -4.72 -0.04 -8.54
CA ALA A 86 -3.66 -1.01 -8.27
C ALA A 86 -2.64 -1.07 -9.41
N ILE A 87 -3.08 -0.97 -10.67
CA ILE A 87 -2.16 -0.85 -11.82
C ILE A 87 -1.27 0.39 -11.67
N LEU A 88 -1.89 1.57 -11.50
CA LEU A 88 -1.14 2.83 -11.38
C LEU A 88 -0.20 2.85 -10.18
N GLY A 89 -0.67 2.37 -9.03
CA GLY A 89 0.09 2.32 -7.80
C GLY A 89 1.26 1.35 -7.87
N THR A 90 1.07 0.19 -8.50
CA THR A 90 2.15 -0.79 -8.71
C THR A 90 3.24 -0.22 -9.61
N LEU A 91 2.86 0.37 -10.76
CA LEU A 91 3.83 0.98 -11.67
C LEU A 91 4.61 2.10 -10.99
N PHE A 92 3.94 2.98 -10.24
CA PHE A 92 4.59 4.04 -9.48
C PHE A 92 5.57 3.48 -8.44
N PHE A 93 5.14 2.47 -7.67
CA PHE A 93 5.98 1.84 -6.67
C PHE A 93 7.23 1.21 -7.28
N ASP A 94 7.07 0.46 -8.37
CA ASP A 94 8.16 -0.27 -9.02
C ASP A 94 9.12 0.66 -9.77
N ILE A 95 8.62 1.77 -10.34
CA ILE A 95 9.50 2.79 -10.91
C ILE A 95 10.41 3.35 -9.82
N ILE A 96 9.87 3.73 -8.67
CA ILE A 96 10.67 4.33 -7.60
C ILE A 96 11.62 3.31 -6.97
N THR A 97 11.11 2.13 -6.63
CA THR A 97 11.86 1.15 -5.83
C THR A 97 12.70 0.19 -6.67
N GLY A 98 12.21 -0.21 -7.84
CA GLY A 98 12.88 -1.17 -8.70
C GLY A 98 13.76 -0.53 -9.77
N VAL A 99 13.26 0.49 -10.46
CA VAL A 99 13.98 1.11 -11.58
C VAL A 99 14.94 2.21 -11.12
N LEU A 100 14.50 3.08 -10.20
CA LEU A 100 15.28 4.26 -9.81
C LEU A 100 16.21 4.01 -8.61
N ALA A 101 15.81 3.21 -7.63
CA ALA A 101 16.59 3.04 -6.40
C ALA A 101 17.96 2.40 -6.65
N GLY A 102 18.03 1.38 -7.52
CA GLY A 102 19.28 0.71 -7.90
C GLY A 102 20.33 1.69 -8.43
N PRO A 103 20.04 2.43 -9.51
CA PRO A 103 20.95 3.42 -10.07
C PRO A 103 21.30 4.55 -9.10
N ILE A 104 20.32 5.08 -8.34
CA ILE A 104 20.53 6.23 -7.45
C ILE A 104 21.37 5.86 -6.22
N PHE A 105 21.07 4.74 -5.57
CA PHE A 105 21.66 4.41 -4.27
C PHE A 105 22.80 3.39 -4.35
N PHE A 106 22.86 2.60 -5.43
CA PHE A 106 23.79 1.47 -5.54
C PHE A 106 24.63 1.49 -6.83
N SER A 107 24.55 2.59 -7.60
CA SER A 107 25.28 2.75 -8.86
C SER A 107 25.04 1.60 -9.87
N GLN A 108 23.89 0.93 -9.78
CA GLN A 108 23.47 -0.09 -10.73
C GLN A 108 23.27 0.54 -12.12
N ASN A 109 23.59 -0.20 -13.18
CA ASN A 109 23.28 0.25 -14.53
C ASN A 109 21.76 0.43 -14.71
N PHE A 110 21.33 1.56 -15.29
CA PHE A 110 19.91 1.84 -15.49
C PHE A 110 19.19 0.82 -16.36
N MET A 111 19.80 0.37 -17.45
CA MET A 111 19.18 -0.61 -18.36
C MET A 111 19.07 -1.99 -17.70
N GLU A 112 20.05 -2.34 -16.87
CA GLU A 112 19.99 -3.55 -16.05
C GLU A 112 18.85 -3.47 -15.03
N ALA A 113 18.74 -2.36 -14.28
CA ALA A 113 17.65 -2.16 -13.33
C ALA A 113 16.27 -2.21 -14.03
N LEU A 114 16.13 -1.53 -15.17
CA LEU A 114 14.88 -1.48 -15.93
C LEU A 114 14.46 -2.86 -16.45
N THR A 115 15.36 -3.57 -17.13
CA THR A 115 15.06 -4.89 -17.72
C THR A 115 14.87 -5.96 -16.66
N GLY A 116 15.68 -5.93 -15.60
CA GLY A 116 15.53 -6.80 -14.45
C GLY A 116 14.20 -6.61 -13.72
N GLN A 117 13.67 -5.38 -13.68
CA GLN A 117 12.41 -5.07 -12.99
C GLN A 117 11.16 -5.59 -13.72
N VAL A 118 11.19 -5.74 -15.05
CA VAL A 118 10.01 -6.16 -15.85
C VAL A 118 9.32 -7.43 -15.32
N PRO A 119 10.02 -8.58 -15.12
CA PRO A 119 9.37 -9.78 -14.61
C PRO A 119 8.78 -9.59 -13.19
N PHE A 120 9.44 -8.82 -12.33
CA PHE A 120 8.93 -8.52 -10.99
C PHE A 120 7.67 -7.66 -11.05
N THR A 121 7.64 -6.65 -11.92
CA THR A 121 6.47 -5.80 -12.11
C THR A 121 5.27 -6.57 -12.65
N LEU A 122 5.47 -7.53 -13.56
CA LEU A 122 4.37 -8.39 -14.02
C LEU A 122 3.78 -9.21 -12.87
N LEU A 123 4.62 -9.75 -11.99
CA LEU A 123 4.17 -10.48 -10.80
C LEU A 123 3.44 -9.57 -9.80
N HIS A 124 3.98 -8.37 -9.54
CA HIS A 124 3.34 -7.39 -8.67
C HIS A 124 1.96 -6.98 -9.22
N LEU A 125 1.87 -6.70 -10.53
CA LEU A 125 0.61 -6.35 -11.19
C LEU A 125 -0.41 -7.48 -11.03
N ALA A 126 -0.02 -8.73 -11.33
CA ALA A 126 -0.92 -9.87 -11.19
C ALA A 126 -1.46 -9.99 -9.76
N GLY A 127 -0.58 -9.90 -8.74
CA GLY A 127 -0.96 -9.96 -7.34
C GLY A 127 -1.84 -8.80 -6.89
N ASN A 128 -1.41 -7.57 -7.15
CA ASN A 128 -2.08 -6.35 -6.70
C ASN A 128 -3.43 -6.15 -7.39
N ILE A 129 -3.54 -6.43 -8.69
CA ILE A 129 -4.81 -6.36 -9.41
C ILE A 129 -5.79 -7.38 -8.84
N SER A 130 -5.34 -8.63 -8.64
CA SER A 130 -6.20 -9.71 -8.12
C SER A 130 -6.72 -9.37 -6.73
N PHE A 131 -5.84 -8.95 -5.81
CA PHE A 131 -6.24 -8.56 -4.47
C PHE A 131 -7.09 -7.29 -4.45
N ALA A 132 -6.78 -6.29 -5.28
CA ALA A 132 -7.55 -5.06 -5.35
C ALA A 132 -8.98 -5.31 -5.86
N PHE A 133 -9.11 -6.10 -6.93
CA PHE A 133 -10.41 -6.40 -7.52
C PHE A 133 -11.30 -7.18 -6.56
N LEU A 134 -10.74 -8.19 -5.87
CA LEU A 134 -11.49 -9.09 -5.01
C LEU A 134 -11.62 -8.57 -3.58
N LEU A 135 -10.51 -8.19 -2.93
CA LEU A 135 -10.48 -7.92 -1.49
C LEU A 135 -10.85 -6.48 -1.14
N SER A 136 -10.40 -5.47 -1.89
CA SER A 136 -10.68 -4.07 -1.55
C SER A 136 -12.17 -3.71 -1.40
N PRO A 137 -13.08 -4.13 -2.30
CA PRO A 137 -14.51 -3.85 -2.10
C PRO A 137 -15.08 -4.61 -0.90
N LEU A 138 -14.58 -5.82 -0.61
CA LEU A 138 -15.01 -6.60 0.55
C LEU A 138 -14.52 -5.96 1.86
N ILE A 139 -13.27 -5.49 1.90
CA ILE A 139 -12.71 -4.76 3.05
C ILE A 139 -13.54 -3.50 3.30
N TYR A 140 -13.86 -2.74 2.25
CA TYR A 140 -14.69 -1.54 2.40
C TYR A 140 -16.07 -1.89 3.01
N LYS A 141 -16.76 -2.89 2.45
CA LYS A 141 -18.11 -3.28 2.89
C LYS A 141 -18.15 -3.89 4.29
N TYR A 142 -17.24 -4.81 4.61
CA TYR A 142 -17.34 -5.64 5.82
C TYR A 142 -16.50 -5.15 6.99
N VAL A 143 -15.49 -4.31 6.72
CA VAL A 143 -14.60 -3.77 7.76
C VAL A 143 -14.89 -2.29 7.98
N ILE A 144 -14.91 -1.49 6.92
CA ILE A 144 -15.01 -0.03 7.04
C ILE A 144 -16.45 0.42 7.31
N GLU A 145 -17.43 -0.10 6.58
CA GLU A 145 -18.85 0.25 6.79
C GLU A 145 -19.50 -0.51 7.97
N ASN A 146 -18.73 -1.31 8.70
CA ASN A 146 -19.27 -2.15 9.77
C ASN A 146 -19.23 -1.42 11.12
N GLU A 147 -20.38 -0.88 11.52
CA GLU A 147 -20.56 -0.16 12.80
C GLU A 147 -20.15 -0.99 14.03
N LYS A 148 -20.22 -2.33 13.98
CA LYS A 148 -19.79 -3.19 15.10
C LYS A 148 -18.28 -3.21 15.28
N LEU A 149 -17.52 -2.89 14.22
CA LEU A 149 -16.07 -2.78 14.25
C LEU A 149 -15.61 -1.34 14.50
N GLU A 150 -16.54 -0.37 14.57
CA GLU A 150 -16.22 0.98 15.00
C GLU A 150 -15.82 0.96 16.48
N THR A 151 -14.53 1.14 16.75
CA THR A 151 -14.01 1.33 18.09
C THR A 151 -14.37 2.74 18.58
N THR A 152 -15.64 2.94 18.93
CA THR A 152 -16.15 4.14 19.61
C THR A 152 -15.33 4.50 20.85
N GLY A 153 -14.61 3.53 21.46
CA GLY A 153 -13.66 3.75 22.55
C GLY A 153 -12.33 4.40 22.17
N LEU A 154 -11.75 4.12 20.99
CA LEU A 154 -10.45 4.67 20.57
C LEU A 154 -10.56 6.07 19.96
N LEU A 155 -11.68 6.37 19.30
CA LEU A 155 -11.94 7.69 18.71
C LEU A 155 -12.09 8.80 19.75
N ASN A 156 -12.47 8.47 20.99
CA ASN A 156 -12.51 9.46 22.08
C ASN A 156 -11.11 9.88 22.57
N ILE A 157 -10.05 9.11 22.27
CA ILE A 157 -8.67 9.49 22.56
C ILE A 157 -8.15 10.51 21.53
N PHE A 158 -8.66 10.45 20.28
CA PHE A 158 -8.29 11.36 19.19
C PHE A 158 -9.27 12.51 18.95
N LYS A 159 -10.37 12.61 19.73
CA LYS A 159 -11.12 13.85 19.89
C LYS A 159 -10.30 14.84 20.74
N ALA A 160 -9.14 15.24 20.20
CA ALA A 160 -8.55 16.52 20.56
C ALA A 160 -9.64 17.58 20.41
N LYS A 161 -9.84 18.36 21.49
CA LYS A 161 -10.77 19.48 21.56
C LYS A 161 -10.79 20.23 20.22
N LYS A 162 -11.96 20.31 19.60
CA LYS A 162 -12.24 21.40 18.66
C LYS A 162 -11.99 22.71 19.42
N ILE A 163 -11.01 23.48 18.95
CA ILE A 163 -11.00 24.94 19.11
C ILE A 163 -11.87 25.48 17.98
#